data_AF-A0A3N5I2S2-F1
#
_entry.id   AF-A0A3N5I2S2-F1
#
_cell.length_a   1.000
_cell.length_b   1.000
_cell.length_c   1.000
_cell.angle_alpha   90.00
_cell.angle_beta   90.00
_cell.angle_gamma   90.00
#
_symmetry.space_group_name_H-M   'P 1'
#
loop_
_entity.id
_entity.type
_entity.pdbx_description
1 polymer ?
#
loop_
_entity_poly.entity_id
_entity_poly.type
_entity_poly.pdbx_seq_one_letter_code
_entity_poly.pdbx_strand_id
1 'polypeptide(L)'
;MNGDYDAAVVADTVMQRMAARNVLKESEYKVVWTSPPFPTAGFVYAHNLEPRLVEKIKEAFFSFKSEGTSVGKEFKPRVGFMPLNYARDWEPVLAVLKANGVTFTKDSDEYKRLQKPARD
;
A
#
# COMPACT_ATOMS: atom_id res chain seq x y z
N MET A 1 -20.00 -0.19 -17.60
CA MET A 1 -19.17 -1.42 -17.76
C MET A 1 -19.30 -1.91 -19.21
N ASN A 2 -18.21 -2.32 -19.86
CA ASN A 2 -18.22 -2.65 -21.29
C ASN A 2 -18.62 -4.10 -21.63
N GLY A 3 -18.75 -4.97 -20.62
CA GLY A 3 -19.14 -6.38 -20.81
C GLY A 3 -18.01 -7.32 -21.22
N ASP A 4 -16.75 -6.86 -21.20
CA ASP A 4 -15.59 -7.67 -21.59
C ASP A 4 -15.27 -8.83 -20.62
N TYR A 5 -15.75 -8.76 -19.37
CA TYR A 5 -15.53 -9.76 -18.31
C TYR A 5 -16.74 -9.83 -17.36
N ASP A 6 -17.01 -11.02 -16.81
CA ASP A 6 -18.07 -11.24 -15.82
C ASP A 6 -17.74 -10.63 -14.44
N ALA A 7 -16.46 -10.59 -14.08
CA ALA A 7 -15.97 -10.05 -12.80
C ALA A 7 -14.51 -9.60 -12.89
N ALA A 8 -14.10 -8.71 -11.99
CA ALA A 8 -12.72 -8.25 -11.85
C ALA A 8 -12.37 -7.95 -10.38
N VAL A 9 -11.08 -8.05 -10.04
CA VAL A 9 -10.55 -7.58 -8.76
C VAL A 9 -10.08 -6.14 -8.93
N VAL A 10 -10.65 -5.23 -8.13
CA VAL A 10 -10.35 -3.78 -8.22
C VAL A 10 -10.20 -3.22 -6.81
N ALA A 11 -9.21 -2.35 -6.61
CA ALA A 11 -9.09 -1.62 -5.35
C ALA A 11 -10.32 -0.71 -5.16
N ASP A 12 -10.93 -0.77 -3.98
CA ASP A 12 -12.10 0.04 -3.59
C ASP A 12 -11.87 1.55 -3.81
N THR A 13 -10.70 2.04 -3.44
CA THR A 13 -10.31 3.45 -3.63
C THR A 13 -10.22 3.84 -5.11
N VAL A 14 -9.91 2.90 -6.01
CA VAL A 14 -9.93 3.15 -7.46
C VAL A 14 -11.38 3.25 -7.94
N MET A 15 -12.26 2.34 -7.49
CA MET A 15 -13.69 2.41 -7.79
C MET A 15 -14.30 3.74 -7.32
N GLN A 16 -14.02 4.15 -6.09
CA GLN A 16 -14.46 5.44 -5.53
C GLN A 16 -13.97 6.63 -6.35
N ARG A 17 -12.70 6.64 -6.77
CA ARG A 17 -12.14 7.72 -7.60
C ARG A 17 -12.75 7.76 -8.99
N MET A 18 -13.03 6.60 -9.60
CA MET A 18 -13.67 6.52 -10.90
C MET A 18 -15.13 6.98 -10.84
N ALA A 19 -15.87 6.59 -9.79
CA ALA A 19 -17.22 7.07 -9.53
C ALA A 19 -17.24 8.59 -9.31
N ALA A 20 -16.33 9.13 -8.48
CA ALA A 20 -16.21 10.57 -8.25
C ALA A 20 -15.88 11.38 -9.53
N ARG A 21 -15.27 10.72 -10.53
CA ARG A 21 -14.98 11.29 -11.85
C ARG A 21 -16.07 11.00 -12.90
N ASN A 22 -17.20 10.41 -12.49
CA ASN A 22 -18.29 9.96 -13.37
C ASN A 22 -17.84 9.01 -14.49
N VAL A 23 -16.75 8.25 -14.28
CA VAL A 23 -16.27 7.26 -15.25
C VAL A 23 -17.09 5.96 -15.18
N LEU A 24 -17.64 5.66 -14.00
CA LEU A 24 -18.52 4.51 -13.76
C LEU A 24 -19.68 4.92 -12.87
N LYS A 25 -20.83 4.25 -13.03
CA LYS A 25 -22.01 4.43 -12.17
C LYS A 25 -22.15 3.24 -11.23
N GLU A 26 -22.52 3.50 -9.98
CA GLU A 26 -22.72 2.42 -8.98
C GLU A 26 -23.79 1.40 -9.39
N SER A 27 -24.76 1.80 -10.21
CA SER A 27 -25.78 0.90 -10.76
C SER A 27 -25.26 -0.08 -11.82
N GLU A 28 -24.04 0.11 -12.33
CA GLU A 28 -23.46 -0.71 -13.41
C GLU A 28 -22.65 -1.90 -12.88
N TYR A 29 -22.46 -2.02 -11.57
CA TYR A 29 -21.69 -3.10 -10.97
C TYR A 29 -22.24 -3.51 -9.61
N LYS A 30 -21.81 -4.69 -9.15
CA LYS A 30 -22.10 -5.18 -7.80
C LYS A 30 -20.80 -5.63 -7.13
N VAL A 31 -20.58 -5.19 -5.90
CA VAL A 31 -19.52 -5.74 -5.06
C VAL A 31 -20.02 -7.07 -4.49
N VAL A 32 -19.38 -8.18 -4.90
CA VAL A 32 -19.75 -9.53 -4.44
C VAL A 32 -18.93 -10.00 -3.24
N TRP A 33 -17.75 -9.42 -3.03
CA TRP A 33 -16.88 -9.69 -1.90
C TRP A 33 -15.92 -8.52 -1.66
N THR A 34 -15.55 -8.28 -0.40
CA THR A 34 -14.58 -7.26 0.01
C THR A 34 -13.59 -7.90 0.97
N SER A 35 -12.29 -7.65 0.78
CA SER A 35 -11.25 -8.14 1.68
C SER A 35 -11.30 -7.43 3.04
N PRO A 36 -10.66 -7.99 4.08
CA PRO A 36 -10.27 -7.21 5.25
C PRO A 36 -9.46 -5.98 4.83
N PRO A 37 -9.48 -4.89 5.62
CA PRO A 37 -8.63 -3.73 5.37
C PRO A 37 -7.17 -4.15 5.46
N PHE A 38 -6.38 -3.67 4.50
CA PHE A 38 -4.93 -3.76 4.55
C PHE A 38 -4.36 -2.37 4.26
N PRO A 39 -3.16 -2.05 4.75
CA PRO A 39 -2.67 -0.69 4.60
C PRO A 39 -2.25 -0.41 3.15
N THR A 40 -2.46 0.83 2.70
CA THR A 40 -2.23 1.21 1.31
C THR A 40 -0.75 1.33 0.97
N ALA A 41 0.01 2.03 1.81
CA ALA A 41 1.42 2.31 1.62
C ALA A 41 2.11 2.29 2.97
N GLY A 42 3.24 1.58 3.05
CA GLY A 42 4.13 1.61 4.21
C GLY A 42 5.33 2.51 3.91
N PHE A 43 5.61 3.45 4.81
CA PHE A 43 6.91 4.11 4.84
C PHE A 43 7.88 3.20 5.60
N VAL A 44 9.00 2.87 4.97
CA VAL A 44 10.02 1.97 5.52
C VAL A 44 11.37 2.64 5.56
N TYR A 45 12.22 2.19 6.48
CA TYR A 45 13.62 2.57 6.56
C TYR A 45 14.50 1.33 6.45
N ALA A 46 15.76 1.50 6.06
CA ALA A 46 16.68 0.39 5.90
C ALA A 46 16.96 -0.29 7.25
N HIS A 47 17.00 -1.62 7.26
CA HIS A 47 17.18 -2.43 8.47
C HIS A 47 18.51 -2.19 9.22
N ASN A 48 19.50 -1.62 8.55
CA ASN A 48 20.88 -1.44 9.04
C ASN A 48 21.22 0.02 9.39
N LEU A 49 20.21 0.89 9.53
CA LEU A 49 20.44 2.24 10.03
C LEU A 49 20.84 2.23 11.51
N GLU A 50 21.60 3.23 11.91
CA GLU A 50 21.96 3.43 13.31
C GLU A 50 20.69 3.68 14.15
N PRO A 51 20.54 3.05 15.34
CA PRO A 51 19.29 3.11 16.10
C PRO A 51 18.80 4.52 16.46
N ARG A 52 19.71 5.44 16.81
CA ARG A 52 19.34 6.82 17.13
C ARG A 52 18.82 7.58 15.90
N LEU A 53 19.31 7.27 14.69
CA LEU A 53 18.74 7.79 13.45
C LEU A 53 17.31 7.26 13.23
N VAL A 54 17.08 5.97 13.46
CA VAL A 54 15.74 5.37 13.34
C VAL A 54 14.73 6.06 14.26
N GLU A 55 15.10 6.32 15.51
CA GLU A 55 14.21 7.02 16.45
C GLU A 55 13.89 8.45 16.00
N LYS A 56 14.87 9.19 15.46
CA LYS A 56 14.62 10.52 14.89
C LYS A 56 13.71 10.48 13.67
N ILE A 57 13.83 9.47 12.81
CA ILE A 57 12.94 9.30 11.65
C ILE A 57 11.50 9.06 12.14
N LYS A 58 11.31 8.15 13.10
CA LYS A 58 9.99 7.88 13.69
C LYS A 58 9.39 9.13 14.33
N GLU A 59 10.18 9.85 15.13
CA GLU A 59 9.78 11.11 15.77
C GLU A 59 9.31 12.10 14.71
N ALA A 60 10.11 12.36 13.67
CA ALA A 60 9.77 13.29 12.60
C ALA A 60 8.44 12.94 11.91
N PHE A 61 8.17 11.65 11.67
CA PHE A 61 6.90 11.21 11.08
C PHE A 61 5.73 11.34 12.05
N PHE A 62 5.85 10.84 13.29
CA PHE A 62 4.73 10.82 14.24
C PHE A 62 4.41 12.20 14.83
N SER A 63 5.37 13.12 14.88
CA SER A 63 5.14 14.49 15.34
C SER A 63 4.75 15.47 14.21
N PHE A 64 4.77 15.04 12.95
CA PHE A 64 4.46 15.91 11.82
C PHE A 64 2.99 16.32 11.81
N LYS A 65 2.74 17.64 11.92
CA LYS A 65 1.40 18.22 11.77
C LYS A 65 1.16 18.57 10.31
N SER A 66 0.37 17.75 9.62
CA SER A 66 0.14 17.91 8.18
C SER A 66 -0.82 19.06 7.84
N GLU A 67 -1.67 19.50 8.77
CA GLU A 67 -2.64 20.56 8.54
C GLU A 67 -1.98 21.87 8.08
N GLY A 68 -2.53 22.48 7.03
CA GLY A 68 -2.00 23.71 6.43
C GLY A 68 -0.76 23.52 5.52
N THR A 69 -0.13 22.34 5.51
CA THR A 69 1.04 22.06 4.65
C THR A 69 0.63 21.61 3.23
N SER A 70 1.57 21.64 2.28
CA SER A 70 1.36 21.06 0.94
C SER A 70 1.06 19.56 1.01
N VAL A 71 1.78 18.82 1.87
CA VAL A 71 1.55 17.40 2.15
C VAL A 71 0.11 17.17 2.65
N GLY A 72 -0.34 17.95 3.63
CA GLY A 72 -1.70 17.81 4.15
C GLY A 72 -2.78 18.10 3.11
N LYS A 73 -2.53 18.98 2.13
CA LYS A 73 -3.47 19.24 1.02
C LYS A 73 -3.56 18.05 0.06
N GLU A 74 -2.42 17.43 -0.26
CA GLU A 74 -2.34 16.31 -1.20
C GLU A 74 -2.94 15.02 -0.62
N PHE A 75 -2.71 14.75 0.67
CA PHE A 75 -3.10 13.49 1.29
C PHE A 75 -4.48 13.51 1.96
N LYS A 76 -5.28 14.58 1.84
CA LYS A 76 -6.64 14.62 2.41
C LYS A 76 -7.47 13.41 1.97
N PRO A 77 -8.24 12.78 2.89
CA PRO A 77 -8.50 13.18 4.27
C PRO A 77 -7.50 12.67 5.32
N ARG A 78 -6.35 12.12 4.92
CA ARG A 78 -5.35 11.56 5.86
C ARG A 78 -4.62 12.70 6.56
N VAL A 79 -4.56 12.63 7.90
CA VAL A 79 -4.03 13.72 8.74
C VAL A 79 -2.71 13.41 9.43
N GLY A 80 -2.22 12.17 9.35
CA GLY A 80 -0.97 11.77 10.00
C GLY A 80 -0.53 10.36 9.68
N PHE A 81 0.50 9.92 10.41
CA PHE A 81 1.12 8.60 10.29
C PHE A 81 0.81 7.75 11.53
N MET A 82 0.71 6.43 11.34
CA MET A 82 0.44 5.47 12.41
C MET A 82 1.51 4.39 12.45
N PRO A 83 1.81 3.82 13.62
CA PRO A 83 2.74 2.71 13.72
C PRO A 83 2.17 1.48 13.02
N LEU A 84 3.08 0.63 12.57
CA LEU A 84 2.78 -0.45 11.65
C LEU A 84 3.70 -1.64 11.94
N ASN A 85 3.10 -2.82 11.98
CA ASN A 85 3.81 -4.08 12.10
C ASN A 85 3.59 -4.91 10.83
N TYR A 86 4.68 -5.19 10.11
CA TYR A 86 4.62 -5.91 8.84
C TYR A 86 3.97 -7.30 8.96
N ALA A 87 4.30 -8.08 9.99
CA ALA A 87 3.78 -9.45 10.12
C ALA A 87 2.27 -9.49 10.40
N ARG A 88 1.75 -8.50 11.14
CA ARG A 88 0.33 -8.42 11.51
C ARG A 88 -0.49 -7.64 10.49
N ASP A 89 -0.07 -6.43 10.14
CA ASP A 89 -0.92 -5.49 9.39
C ASP A 89 -0.95 -5.82 7.89
N TRP A 90 0.04 -6.58 7.37
CA TRP A 90 0.08 -7.07 5.98
C TRP A 90 -0.39 -8.51 5.84
N GLU A 91 -1.00 -9.09 6.87
CA GLU A 91 -1.43 -10.49 6.87
C GLU A 91 -2.25 -10.90 5.61
N PRO A 92 -3.21 -10.10 5.11
CA PRO A 92 -3.91 -10.41 3.87
C PRO A 92 -2.98 -10.50 2.64
N VAL A 93 -1.99 -9.60 2.56
CA VAL A 93 -1.00 -9.58 1.46
C VAL A 93 -0.07 -10.79 1.56
N LEU A 94 0.42 -11.09 2.77
CA LEU A 94 1.27 -12.25 3.02
C LEU A 94 0.55 -13.56 2.71
N ALA A 95 -0.75 -13.66 3.03
CA ALA A 95 -1.57 -14.82 2.71
C ALA A 95 -1.69 -15.04 1.19
N VAL A 96 -1.92 -13.97 0.42
CA VAL A 96 -1.97 -14.04 -1.06
C VAL A 96 -0.60 -14.45 -1.62
N LEU A 97 0.49 -13.87 -1.15
CA LEU A 97 1.84 -14.23 -1.61
C LEU A 97 2.14 -15.71 -1.34
N LYS A 98 1.80 -16.20 -0.14
CA LYS A 98 1.93 -17.61 0.22
C LYS A 98 1.07 -18.53 -0.66
N ALA A 99 -0.19 -18.15 -0.91
CA ALA A 99 -1.10 -18.92 -1.76
C ALA A 99 -0.61 -19.01 -3.22
N ASN A 100 0.09 -17.97 -3.69
CA ASN A 100 0.73 -17.95 -5.00
C ASN A 100 2.13 -18.61 -5.03
N GLY A 101 2.57 -19.22 -3.92
CA GLY A 101 3.87 -19.88 -3.83
C GLY A 101 5.07 -18.94 -3.88
N VAL A 102 4.88 -17.64 -3.62
CA VAL A 102 5.96 -16.66 -3.66
C VAL A 102 6.87 -16.82 -2.44
N THR A 103 8.16 -17.01 -2.68
CA THR A 103 9.18 -17.11 -1.63
C THR A 103 10.16 -15.95 -1.70
N PHE A 104 10.23 -15.15 -0.63
CA PHE A 104 11.22 -14.07 -0.47
C PHE A 104 12.41 -14.57 0.35
N THR A 105 13.13 -15.55 -0.19
CA THR A 105 14.43 -15.98 0.37
C THR A 105 15.55 -15.28 -0.37
N LYS A 106 16.74 -15.20 0.25
CA LYS A 106 17.93 -14.66 -0.43
C LYS A 106 18.29 -15.43 -1.70
N ASP A 107 17.83 -16.69 -1.79
CA ASP A 107 18.08 -17.58 -2.92
C ASP A 107 17.08 -17.43 -4.05
N SER A 108 15.96 -16.72 -3.85
CA SER A 108 14.94 -16.56 -4.89
C SER A 108 15.42 -15.68 -6.04
N ASP A 109 14.97 -16.00 -7.26
CA ASP A 109 15.30 -15.21 -8.44
C ASP A 109 14.82 -13.77 -8.33
N GLU A 110 13.66 -13.57 -7.69
CA GLU A 110 13.10 -12.26 -7.34
C GLU A 110 14.11 -11.43 -6.52
N TYR A 111 14.65 -12.02 -5.44
CA TYR A 111 15.59 -11.35 -4.54
C TYR A 111 16.90 -11.03 -5.26
N LYS A 112 17.43 -11.97 -6.04
CA LYS A 112 18.67 -11.77 -6.82
C LYS A 112 18.53 -10.67 -7.87
N ARG A 113 17.35 -10.50 -8.48
CA ARG A 113 17.09 -9.41 -9.44
C ARG A 113 17.12 -8.04 -8.77
N LEU A 114 16.58 -7.92 -7.55
CA LEU A 114 16.55 -6.66 -6.79
C LEU A 114 17.94 -6.22 -6.27
N GLN A 115 18.90 -7.14 -6.19
CA GLN A 115 20.28 -6.84 -5.78
C GLN A 115 21.16 -6.32 -6.92
N LYS A 116 20.70 -6.36 -8.17
CA LYS A 116 21.49 -5.81 -9.29
C LYS A 116 21.49 -4.29 -9.18
N PRO A 117 22.66 -3.63 -9.22
CA PRO A 117 22.70 -2.17 -9.30
C PRO A 117 21.89 -1.72 -10.52
N ALA A 118 21.19 -0.58 -10.39
CA ALA A 118 20.53 0.04 -11.52
C ALA A 118 21.58 0.22 -12.63
N ARG A 119 21.23 -0.18 -13.87
CA ARG A 119 22.15 0.00 -15.00
C ARG A 119 22.50 1.48 -15.09
N ASP A 120 23.80 1.75 -15.21
CA ASP A 120 24.39 3.07 -15.43
C ASP A 120 23.79 3.78 -16.67
#